data_AF-A0A7W7EMN1-F1
#
_entry.id   AF-A0A7W7EMN1-F1
#
_cell.length_a   1.000
_cell.length_b   1.000
_cell.length_c   1.000
_cell.angle_alpha   90.00
_cell.angle_beta   90.00
_cell.angle_gamma   90.00
#
_symmetry.space_group_name_H-M   'P 1'
#
loop_
_entity.id
_entity.type
_entity.pdbx_description
1 polymer ?
#
loop_
_entity_poly.entity_id
_entity_poly.type
_entity_poly.pdbx_seq_one_letter_code
_entity_poly.pdbx_strand_id
1 'polypeptide(L)' 'MARAGWQYKLPGKGMLDWDKFLRQAKSYGFDGTLSIEHEDAAYGWPGKDISARKEGERLGLSFLRNALKSI' A
#
# COMPACT_ATOMS: atom_id res chain seq x y z
N MET A 1 10.02 -10.69 6.36
CA MET A 1 9.33 -11.10 7.62
C MET A 1 9.02 -9.86 8.44
N ALA A 2 7.76 -9.59 8.73
CA ALA A 2 7.44 -8.60 9.75
C ALA A 2 7.75 -9.20 11.14
N ARG A 3 8.42 -8.43 12.00
CA ARG A 3 8.79 -8.86 13.35
C ARG A 3 7.63 -8.55 14.32
N ALA A 4 7.47 -9.36 15.36
CA ALA A 4 6.53 -9.17 16.48
C ALA A 4 5.02 -9.16 16.11
N GLY A 5 4.54 -10.17 15.37
CA GLY A 5 3.08 -10.40 15.14
C GLY A 5 2.45 -9.55 14.04
N TRP A 6 3.23 -8.66 13.41
CA TRP A 6 2.78 -7.86 12.28
C TRP A 6 2.93 -8.63 10.96
N GLN A 7 2.21 -8.19 9.93
CA GLN A 7 2.36 -8.67 8.55
C GLN A 7 2.42 -7.47 7.62
N TYR A 8 3.32 -7.50 6.63
CA TYR A 8 3.30 -6.53 5.54
C TYR A 8 2.07 -6.80 4.67
N LYS A 9 1.31 -5.74 4.37
CA LYS A 9 0.12 -5.79 3.54
C LYS A 9 0.11 -4.65 2.56
N LEU A 10 -0.34 -4.94 1.34
CA LEU A 10 -0.60 -3.91 0.33
C LEU A 10 -1.60 -2.86 0.85
N PRO A 11 -1.57 -1.63 0.32
CA PRO A 11 -2.65 -0.66 0.52
C PRO A 11 -4.02 -1.29 0.25
N GLY A 12 -4.97 -1.09 1.17
CA GLY A 12 -6.30 -1.69 1.12
C GLY A 12 -6.42 -3.16 1.52
N LYS A 13 -5.32 -3.83 1.93
CA LYS A 13 -5.33 -5.24 2.39
C LYS A 13 -4.93 -5.42 3.86
N GLY A 14 -4.60 -4.32 4.53
CA GLY A 14 -4.25 -4.28 5.96
C GLY A 14 -5.26 -3.51 6.80
N MET A 15 -4.84 -3.12 8.00
CA MET A 15 -5.69 -2.42 8.98
C MET A 15 -5.55 -0.88 8.97
N LEU A 16 -4.69 -0.33 8.10
CA LEU A 16 -4.48 1.13 8.02
C LEU A 16 -5.70 1.81 7.41
N ASP A 17 -6.20 2.84 8.09
CA ASP A 17 -7.16 3.80 7.53
C ASP A 17 -6.43 4.75 6.57
N TRP A 18 -6.46 4.40 5.29
CA TRP A 18 -5.76 5.14 4.24
C TRP A 18 -6.35 6.52 3.98
N ASP A 19 -7.68 6.68 4.09
CA ASP A 19 -8.33 7.97 3.86
C ASP A 19 -7.90 8.97 4.91
N LYS A 20 -7.93 8.58 6.20
CA LYS A 20 -7.44 9.43 7.29
C LYS A 20 -5.96 9.74 7.14
N PHE A 21 -5.14 8.73 6.84
CA PHE A 21 -3.69 8.89 6.69
C PHE A 21 -3.34 9.91 5.59
N LEU A 22 -3.94 9.77 4.41
CA LEU A 22 -3.67 10.63 3.27
C LEU A 22 -4.27 12.04 3.44
N ARG A 23 -5.47 12.17 4.04
CA ARG A 23 -6.05 13.48 4.39
C ARG A 23 -5.15 14.23 5.35
N GLN A 24 -4.60 13.55 6.35
CA GLN A 24 -3.71 14.19 7.32
C GLN A 24 -2.45 14.73 6.61
N ALA A 25 -1.81 13.94 5.75
CA ALA A 25 -0.66 14.39 4.97
C ALA A 25 -0.98 15.62 4.11
N LYS A 26 -2.08 15.57 3.33
CA LYS A 26 -2.52 16.72 2.52
C LYS A 26 -2.82 17.95 3.36
N SER A 27 -3.45 17.79 4.53
CA SER A 27 -3.80 18.92 5.41
C SER A 27 -2.60 19.70 5.93
N TYR A 28 -1.42 19.07 5.96
CA TYR A 28 -0.14 19.70 6.29
C TYR A 28 0.67 20.14 5.06
N GLY A 29 0.06 20.16 3.87
CA GLY A 29 0.69 20.66 2.65
C GLY A 29 1.59 19.65 1.92
N PHE A 30 1.50 18.34 2.22
CA PHE A 30 2.22 17.35 1.43
C PHE A 30 1.64 17.24 0.02
N ASP A 31 2.46 17.55 -0.99
CA ASP A 31 2.15 17.49 -2.42
C ASP A 31 3.11 16.58 -3.23
N GLY A 32 3.95 15.81 -2.51
CA GLY A 32 4.96 14.95 -3.09
C GLY A 32 4.43 13.61 -3.62
N THR A 33 5.37 12.72 -3.97
CA THR A 33 5.07 11.38 -4.49
C THR A 33 4.72 10.39 -3.38
N LEU A 34 3.63 9.66 -3.56
CA LEU A 34 3.32 8.46 -2.78
C LEU A 34 3.90 7.22 -3.48
N SER A 35 4.98 6.67 -2.94
CA SER A 35 5.64 5.48 -3.48
C SER A 35 5.13 4.20 -2.81
N ILE A 36 5.04 3.10 -3.57
CA ILE A 36 4.67 1.78 -3.05
C ILE A 36 5.91 0.90 -3.03
N GLU A 37 6.30 0.49 -1.83
CA GLU A 37 7.20 -0.64 -1.60
C GLU A 37 6.38 -1.76 -0.95
N HIS A 38 6.52 -3.01 -1.38
CA HIS A 38 5.74 -4.10 -0.78
C HIS A 38 6.49 -5.43 -0.66
N GLU A 39 6.25 -6.09 0.47
CA GLU A 39 6.67 -7.46 0.78
C GLU A 39 5.47 -8.32 1.22
N ASP A 40 4.25 -8.03 0.75
CA ASP A 40 3.07 -8.80 1.14
C ASP A 40 3.21 -10.24 0.66
N ALA A 41 3.19 -11.21 1.59
CA ALA A 41 3.41 -12.63 1.27
C ALA A 41 2.39 -13.21 0.27
N ALA A 42 1.23 -12.57 0.10
CA ALA A 42 0.27 -12.94 -0.93
C ALA A 42 0.79 -12.68 -2.36
N TYR A 43 1.62 -11.65 -2.56
CA TYR A 43 2.02 -11.14 -3.87
C TYR A 43 3.54 -10.96 -4.04
N GLY A 44 4.33 -11.04 -2.97
CA GLY A 44 5.74 -10.71 -2.93
C GLY A 44 6.59 -11.75 -2.18
N TRP A 45 7.20 -11.33 -1.08
CA TRP A 45 8.11 -12.21 -0.34
C TRP A 45 7.36 -13.01 0.75
N PRO A 46 7.64 -14.31 0.94
CA PRO A 46 8.63 -15.12 0.23
C PRO A 46 8.07 -15.79 -1.03
N GLY A 47 8.93 -15.97 -2.04
CA GLY A 47 8.74 -16.99 -3.08
C GLY A 47 7.76 -16.69 -4.21
N LYS A 48 7.16 -15.49 -4.30
CA LYS A 48 6.39 -15.13 -5.49
C LYS A 48 7.31 -14.79 -6.67
N ASP A 49 6.79 -14.84 -7.88
CA ASP A 49 7.51 -14.47 -9.10
C ASP A 49 7.33 -12.98 -9.44
N ILE A 50 7.85 -12.52 -10.57
CA ILE A 50 7.71 -11.13 -11.00
C ILE A 50 6.27 -10.78 -11.41
N SER A 51 5.48 -11.75 -11.87
CA SER A 51 4.11 -11.53 -12.31
C SER A 51 3.21 -11.20 -11.12
N ALA A 52 3.29 -12.01 -10.07
CA ALA A 52 2.57 -11.81 -8.82
C ALA A 52 2.98 -10.50 -8.12
N ARG A 53 4.27 -10.13 -8.16
CA ARG A 53 4.73 -8.84 -7.60
C ARG A 53 4.10 -7.64 -8.31
N LYS A 54 4.09 -7.68 -9.64
CA LYS A 54 3.45 -6.65 -10.47
C LYS A 54 1.93 -6.62 -10.27
N GLU A 55 1.31 -7.76 -10.03
CA GLU A 55 -0.12 -7.81 -9.67
C GLU A 55 -0.39 -7.11 -8.35
N GLY A 56 0.37 -7.43 -7.30
CA GLY A 56 0.25 -6.76 -6.00
C GLY A 56 0.44 -5.24 -6.11
N GLU A 57 1.45 -4.80 -6.85
CA GLU A 57 1.70 -3.37 -7.11
C GLU A 57 0.52 -2.70 -7.80
N ARG A 58 -0.05 -3.32 -8.85
CA ARG A 58 -1.25 -2.79 -9.54
C ARG A 58 -2.46 -2.70 -8.62
N LEU A 59 -2.66 -3.69 -7.74
CA LEU A 59 -3.77 -3.69 -6.79
C LEU A 59 -3.62 -2.56 -5.76
N GLY A 60 -2.44 -2.41 -5.17
CA GLY A 60 -2.14 -1.31 -4.24
C GLY A 60 -2.26 0.06 -4.90
N LEU A 61 -1.74 0.20 -6.12
CA LEU A 61 -1.83 1.45 -6.89
C LEU A 61 -3.27 1.80 -7.25
N SER A 62 -4.08 0.82 -7.67
CA SER A 62 -5.50 1.02 -7.96
C SER A 62 -6.26 1.50 -6.72
N PHE A 63 -6.02 0.86 -5.58
CA PHE A 63 -6.61 1.25 -4.30
C PHE A 63 -6.25 2.70 -3.93
N LEU A 64 -4.96 3.05 -3.94
CA LEU A 64 -4.50 4.40 -3.59
C LEU A 64 -5.03 5.46 -4.56
N ARG A 65 -5.10 5.17 -5.86
CA ARG A 65 -5.71 6.08 -6.83
C ARG A 65 -7.17 6.37 -6.53
N ASN A 66 -7.92 5.36 -6.08
CA ASN A 66 -9.31 5.55 -5.73
C ASN A 66 -9.45 6.34 -4.42
N ALA A 67 -8.66 6.01 -3.39
CA ALA A 67 -8.62 6.78 -2.14
C ALA A 67 -8.29 8.25 -2.40
N LEU A 68 -7.31 8.54 -3.26
CA LEU A 68 -6.90 9.90 -3.62
C LEU A 68 -7.97 10.71 -4.36
N LYS A 69 -8.91 10.07 -5.06
CA LYS A 69 -10.05 10.77 -5.69
C LYS A 69 -11.09 11.22 -4.67
N SER A 70 -11.15 10.55 -3.53
CA SER A 70 -12.13 10.80 -2.47
C SER A 70 -11.66 11.84 -1.47
N ILE A 71 -10.42 12.35 -1.58
CA ILE A 71 -9.79 13.29 -0.63
C ILE A 71 -9.23 14.54 -1.29
#